data_AF-K0SIF7-F1
#
_entry.id   AF-K0SIF7-F1
#
_cell.length_a   1.000
_cell.length_b   1.000
_cell.length_c   1.000
_cell.angle_alpha   90.00
_cell.angle_beta   90.00
_cell.angle_gamma   90.00
#
_symmetry.space_group_name_H-M   'P 1'
#
loop_
_entity.id
_entity.type
_entity.pdbx_description
1 polymer ?
#
loop_
_entity_poly.entity_id
_entity_poly.type
_entity_poly.pdbx_seq_one_letter_code
_entity_poly.pdbx_strand_id
1 'polypeptide(L)'
;MKPVGHASESEPVGPDNESTGATSYDGAASASSDDDSRSAEAARYSERLLNEGHERWEGERCPICFLFIGFPMNEHAKMNPCCMKLVCDGCALAAEQRGIFDRCPFCRTPHPSDDASALAMVQKRVNRQDPEAIVQLGFKYFYGLLGLTKDVPRAIDLWAEAAELGSVDAHFQLGDTYYKGDGVQQDKPRGVRNFQEGAMKGDVSSRHSLGVAEVDNGNYELAVQHWLISAKMGYEDSLNAIKDMFMEGHATKAQYAKALRGYGDAVEEMKSHQREEATRLGY
;
A
#
# COMPACT_ATOMS: atom_id res chain seq x y z
N MET A 1 -38.95 -66.74 -3.42
CA MET A 1 -38.89 -68.15 -3.00
C MET A 1 -37.85 -68.25 -1.88
N LYS A 2 -38.27 -68.84 -0.76
CA LYS A 2 -37.57 -69.18 0.51
C LYS A 2 -36.22 -69.93 0.30
N PRO A 3 -35.49 -70.36 1.38
CA PRO A 3 -35.11 -69.73 2.67
C PRO A 3 -33.60 -70.02 2.98
N VAL A 4 -33.00 -69.69 4.14
CA VAL A 4 -32.81 -70.49 5.39
C VAL A 4 -31.86 -69.61 6.25
N GLY A 5 -31.96 -69.37 7.57
CA GLY A 5 -32.68 -69.97 8.70
C GLY A 5 -31.69 -70.40 9.80
N HIS A 6 -31.97 -70.00 11.06
CA HIS A 6 -31.44 -70.38 12.40
C HIS A 6 -30.81 -69.18 13.15
N ALA A 7 -31.38 -68.55 14.20
CA ALA A 7 -31.96 -69.02 15.49
C ALA A 7 -30.95 -69.84 16.30
N SER A 8 -30.61 -69.59 17.57
CA SER A 8 -31.43 -69.23 18.76
C SER A 8 -30.48 -68.91 19.96
N GLU A 9 -30.72 -67.83 20.72
CA GLU A 9 -31.22 -67.77 22.12
C GLU A 9 -30.25 -68.15 23.26
N SER A 10 -30.08 -67.24 24.23
CA SER A 10 -30.43 -67.45 25.66
C SER A 10 -30.10 -66.22 26.54
N GLU A 11 -31.14 -65.59 27.11
CA GLU A 11 -31.13 -64.83 28.39
C GLU A 11 -31.20 -65.84 29.59
N PRO A 12 -31.00 -65.52 30.90
CA PRO A 12 -31.48 -64.31 31.62
C PRO A 12 -30.78 -63.79 32.93
N VAL A 13 -31.18 -62.57 33.34
CA VAL A 13 -31.49 -62.04 34.72
C VAL A 13 -30.44 -62.03 35.87
N GLY A 14 -30.24 -60.86 36.49
CA GLY A 14 -29.94 -60.70 37.94
C GLY A 14 -29.31 -59.34 38.36
N PRO A 15 -29.58 -58.77 39.56
CA PRO A 15 -29.67 -57.31 39.78
C PRO A 15 -28.61 -56.66 40.71
N ASP A 16 -28.67 -55.32 40.75
CA ASP A 16 -28.25 -54.33 41.78
C ASP A 16 -26.86 -54.40 42.43
N ASN A 17 -26.08 -53.31 42.30
CA ASN A 17 -25.42 -52.70 43.47
C ASN A 17 -25.01 -51.23 43.23
N GLU A 18 -25.31 -50.39 44.22
CA GLU A 18 -24.90 -48.99 44.35
C GLU A 18 -23.38 -48.83 44.50
N SER A 19 -22.81 -47.75 43.96
CA SER A 19 -21.73 -46.99 44.62
C SER A 19 -21.46 -45.66 43.93
N THR A 20 -21.81 -44.61 44.65
CA THR A 20 -21.26 -43.24 44.71
C THR A 20 -20.05 -42.89 43.83
N GLY A 21 -20.16 -41.76 43.11
CA GLY A 21 -19.03 -41.08 42.50
C GLY A 21 -19.43 -39.75 41.87
N ALA A 22 -19.52 -38.71 42.71
CA ALA A 22 -19.72 -37.33 42.27
C ALA A 22 -18.52 -36.84 41.44
N THR A 23 -18.77 -36.30 40.25
CA THR A 23 -17.95 -35.21 39.70
C THR A 23 -18.87 -34.25 38.95
N SER A 24 -18.94 -33.03 39.46
CA SER A 24 -19.54 -31.87 38.83
C SER A 24 -18.66 -31.43 37.66
N TYR A 25 -19.22 -31.43 36.45
CA TYR A 25 -18.59 -30.81 35.29
C TYR A 25 -19.06 -29.36 35.23
N ASP A 26 -18.31 -28.47 35.86
CA ASP A 26 -18.42 -27.03 35.67
C ASP A 26 -17.95 -26.68 34.24
N GLY A 27 -18.91 -26.63 33.32
CA GLY A 27 -18.73 -26.07 32.00
C GLY A 27 -18.82 -24.54 32.03
N ALA A 28 -17.76 -23.88 32.48
CA ALA A 28 -17.62 -22.43 32.34
C ALA A 28 -16.15 -21.99 32.46
N ALA A 29 -15.39 -22.04 31.36
CA ALA A 29 -14.27 -21.15 31.06
C ALA A 29 -13.52 -21.61 29.80
N SER A 30 -13.90 -21.10 28.63
CA SER A 30 -12.98 -21.09 27.47
C SER A 30 -13.29 -19.98 26.46
N ALA A 31 -14.00 -18.92 26.86
CA ALA A 31 -14.28 -17.78 25.99
C ALA A 31 -13.30 -16.60 26.18
N SER A 32 -12.49 -16.61 27.24
CA SER A 32 -11.60 -15.48 27.59
C SER A 32 -10.20 -15.56 26.96
N SER A 33 -9.69 -16.75 26.65
CA SER A 33 -8.33 -16.93 26.12
C SER A 33 -8.14 -16.40 24.70
N ASP A 34 -9.18 -16.52 23.88
CA ASP A 34 -9.12 -16.16 22.46
C ASP A 34 -9.24 -14.64 22.25
N ASP A 35 -9.99 -13.96 23.12
CA ASP A 35 -10.17 -12.50 23.08
C ASP A 35 -8.92 -11.77 23.61
N ASP A 36 -8.31 -12.29 24.67
CA ASP A 36 -7.02 -11.81 25.19
C ASP A 36 -5.90 -11.99 24.14
N SER A 37 -5.89 -13.10 23.41
CA SER A 37 -4.91 -13.34 22.34
C SER A 37 -5.08 -12.38 21.15
N ARG A 38 -6.33 -12.09 20.74
CA ARG A 38 -6.63 -11.16 19.64
C ARG A 38 -6.28 -9.72 20.01
N SER A 39 -6.53 -9.31 21.25
CA SER A 39 -6.16 -7.97 21.72
C SER A 39 -4.63 -7.79 21.76
N ALA A 40 -3.90 -8.83 22.17
CA ALA A 40 -2.44 -8.83 22.17
C ALA A 40 -1.86 -8.78 20.75
N GLU A 41 -2.47 -9.47 19.78
CA GLU A 41 -2.06 -9.44 18.38
C GLU A 41 -2.31 -8.07 17.74
N ALA A 42 -3.48 -7.47 17.99
CA ALA A 42 -3.80 -6.11 17.54
C ALA A 42 -2.80 -5.09 18.10
N ALA A 43 -2.46 -5.18 19.40
CA ALA A 43 -1.47 -4.30 20.02
C ALA A 43 -0.08 -4.43 19.37
N ARG A 44 0.38 -5.66 19.11
CA ARG A 44 1.63 -5.92 18.39
C ARG A 44 1.60 -5.38 16.97
N TYR A 45 0.48 -5.51 16.27
CA TYR A 45 0.33 -4.96 14.92
C TYR A 45 0.41 -3.44 14.93
N SER A 46 -0.30 -2.77 15.85
CA SER A 46 -0.22 -1.31 16.02
C SER A 46 1.20 -0.84 16.37
N GLU A 47 1.92 -1.58 17.22
CA GLU A 47 3.33 -1.29 17.52
C GLU A 47 4.22 -1.42 16.28
N ARG A 48 4.08 -2.51 15.52
CA ARG A 48 4.81 -2.69 14.25
C ARG A 48 4.50 -1.58 13.26
N LEU A 49 3.23 -1.21 13.11
CA LEU A 49 2.79 -0.16 12.18
C LEU A 49 3.54 1.16 12.41
N LEU A 50 3.79 1.54 13.66
CA LEU A 50 4.50 2.77 14.00
C LEU A 50 6.03 2.64 13.97
N ASN A 51 6.57 1.42 13.91
CA ASN A 51 8.01 1.16 13.95
C ASN A 51 8.60 0.65 12.62
N GLU A 52 7.77 0.17 11.69
CA GLU A 52 8.17 -0.29 10.35
C GLU A 52 7.90 0.79 9.30
N GLY A 53 8.53 0.68 8.13
CA GLY A 53 8.31 1.58 6.99
C GLY A 53 8.65 3.05 7.30
N HIS A 54 9.83 3.28 7.90
CA HIS A 54 10.39 4.62 8.18
C HIS A 54 11.33 5.12 7.08
N GLU A 55 11.64 4.25 6.14
CA GLU A 55 12.41 4.55 4.94
C GLU A 55 11.52 4.43 3.72
N ARG A 56 11.80 5.26 2.73
CA ARG A 56 11.04 5.35 1.50
C ARG A 56 11.33 4.13 0.61
N TRP A 57 10.30 3.60 -0.06
CA TRP A 57 10.43 2.41 -0.90
C TRP A 57 11.45 2.61 -2.03
N GLU A 58 12.36 1.64 -2.21
CA GLU A 58 13.48 1.75 -3.16
C GLU A 58 13.05 1.96 -4.63
N GLY A 59 11.84 1.54 -5.01
CA GLY A 59 11.35 1.70 -6.38
C GLY A 59 11.01 3.15 -6.77
N GLU A 60 10.95 4.08 -5.81
CA GLU A 60 10.80 5.52 -6.05
C GLU A 60 12.12 6.22 -6.40
N ARG A 61 13.23 5.47 -6.45
CA ARG A 61 14.52 5.98 -6.94
C ARG A 61 14.54 6.01 -8.46
N CYS A 62 15.07 7.10 -9.02
CA CYS A 62 15.40 7.12 -10.43
C CYS A 62 16.49 6.08 -10.73
N PRO A 63 16.33 5.17 -11.70
CA PRO A 63 17.29 4.09 -11.94
C PRO A 63 18.59 4.57 -12.60
N ILE A 64 18.70 5.85 -12.95
CA ILE A 64 19.88 6.43 -13.60
C ILE A 64 20.76 7.15 -12.57
N CYS A 65 20.19 8.02 -11.74
CA CYS A 65 20.95 8.74 -10.71
C CYS A 65 20.87 8.11 -9.32
N PHE A 66 20.02 7.10 -9.11
CA PHE A 66 19.78 6.40 -7.84
C PHE A 66 19.29 7.28 -6.69
N LEU A 67 18.92 8.53 -6.97
CA LEU A 67 18.31 9.45 -6.01
C LEU A 67 16.79 9.27 -6.01
N PHE A 68 16.18 9.38 -4.83
CA PHE A 68 14.73 9.46 -4.67
C PHE A 68 14.15 10.60 -5.50
N ILE A 69 13.00 10.37 -6.12
CA ILE A 69 12.31 11.38 -6.94
C ILE A 69 11.49 12.28 -6.02
N GLY A 70 11.55 13.60 -6.23
CA GLY A 70 10.77 14.57 -5.46
C GLY A 70 9.26 14.28 -5.51
N PHE A 71 8.53 14.66 -4.47
CA PHE A 71 7.07 14.65 -4.49
C PHE A 71 6.52 15.98 -5.03
N PRO A 72 5.37 15.95 -5.74
CA PRO A 72 4.68 14.76 -6.24
C PRO A 72 5.43 14.13 -7.43
N MET A 73 5.59 12.80 -7.42
CA MET A 73 6.51 12.11 -8.34
C MET A 73 6.17 12.28 -9.83
N ASN A 74 4.89 12.40 -10.15
CA ASN A 74 4.40 12.60 -11.52
C ASN A 74 4.73 13.98 -12.10
N GLU A 75 5.14 14.94 -11.27
CA GLU A 75 5.61 16.27 -11.70
C GLU A 75 7.13 16.34 -11.86
N HIS A 76 7.85 15.28 -11.45
CA HIS A 76 9.32 15.25 -11.41
C HIS A 76 9.93 14.04 -12.12
N ALA A 77 9.09 13.18 -12.70
CA ALA A 77 9.52 11.99 -13.39
C ALA A 77 8.44 11.41 -14.33
N LYS A 78 8.91 10.63 -15.30
CA LYS A 78 8.07 9.97 -16.31
C LYS A 78 8.18 8.45 -16.20
N MET A 79 7.04 7.78 -16.08
CA MET A 79 6.97 6.31 -16.12
C MET A 79 7.14 5.82 -17.55
N ASN A 80 8.12 4.94 -17.76
CA ASN A 80 8.45 4.46 -19.10
C ASN A 80 7.77 3.11 -19.41
N PRO A 81 6.83 3.05 -20.39
CA PRO A 81 6.07 1.83 -20.67
C PRO A 81 6.93 0.65 -21.12
N CYS A 82 8.13 0.89 -21.69
CA CYS A 82 9.04 -0.18 -22.10
C CYS A 82 9.55 -1.03 -20.93
N CYS A 83 9.68 -0.45 -19.73
CA CYS A 83 10.46 -1.03 -18.64
C CYS A 83 9.87 -0.83 -17.24
N MET A 84 8.73 -0.14 -17.13
CA MET A 84 8.13 0.24 -15.85
C MET A 84 9.10 0.96 -14.92
N LYS A 85 10.00 1.76 -15.48
CA LYS A 85 10.91 2.60 -14.70
C LYS A 85 10.52 4.06 -14.75
N LEU A 86 10.46 4.63 -13.56
CA LEU A 86 10.24 6.05 -13.33
C LEU A 86 11.58 6.76 -13.46
N VAL A 87 11.75 7.55 -14.52
CA VAL A 87 12.99 8.30 -14.77
C VAL A 87 12.72 9.76 -14.42
N CYS A 88 13.55 10.34 -13.54
CA CYS A 88 13.41 11.74 -13.17
C CYS A 88 13.71 12.68 -14.34
N ASP A 89 13.07 13.84 -14.33
CA ASP A 89 13.15 14.82 -15.41
C ASP A 89 14.58 15.30 -15.67
N GLY A 90 15.40 15.44 -14.62
CA GLY A 90 16.82 15.73 -14.79
C GLY A 90 17.59 14.67 -15.59
N CYS A 91 17.32 13.38 -15.33
CA CYS A 91 17.96 12.30 -16.10
C CYS A 91 17.39 12.18 -17.51
N ALA A 92 16.11 12.50 -17.70
CA ALA A 92 15.48 12.55 -19.02
C ALA A 92 16.06 13.70 -19.88
N LEU A 93 16.12 14.91 -19.33
CA LEU A 93 16.77 16.07 -19.95
C LEU A 93 18.23 15.77 -20.32
N ALA A 94 19.01 15.21 -19.38
CA ALA A 94 20.41 14.88 -19.64
C ALA A 94 20.59 13.81 -20.73
N ALA A 95 19.60 12.95 -20.96
CA ALA A 95 19.60 12.00 -22.06
C ALA A 95 19.28 12.68 -23.39
N GLU A 96 18.31 13.59 -23.43
CA GLU A 96 17.97 14.39 -24.60
C GLU A 96 19.13 15.27 -25.06
N GLN A 97 19.82 15.95 -24.13
CA GLN A 97 21.03 16.74 -24.42
C GLN A 97 22.16 15.89 -25.06
N ARG A 98 22.11 14.57 -24.93
CA ARG A 98 23.04 13.60 -25.54
C ARG A 98 22.49 12.95 -26.81
N GLY A 99 21.39 13.44 -27.35
CA GLY A 99 20.78 12.95 -28.58
C GLY A 99 19.81 11.78 -28.41
N ILE A 100 19.37 11.46 -27.19
CA ILE A 100 18.36 10.42 -26.94
C ILE A 100 16.99 11.08 -26.76
N PHE A 101 16.32 11.43 -27.86
CA PHE A 101 15.01 12.10 -27.84
C PHE A 101 13.83 11.11 -27.88
N ASP A 102 13.79 10.22 -28.87
CA ASP A 102 12.63 9.35 -29.11
C ASP A 102 12.76 7.97 -28.46
N ARG A 103 13.56 7.86 -27.41
CA ARG A 103 13.90 6.59 -26.77
C ARG A 103 13.93 6.76 -25.26
N CYS A 104 13.51 5.70 -24.57
CA CYS A 104 13.59 5.65 -23.12
C CYS A 104 15.02 5.94 -22.65
N PRO A 105 15.23 6.92 -21.74
CA PRO A 105 16.55 7.24 -21.19
C PRO A 105 17.24 6.05 -20.52
N PHE A 106 16.46 5.11 -19.99
CA PHE A 106 16.96 3.91 -19.31
C PHE A 106 17.15 2.72 -20.26
N CYS A 107 16.07 2.24 -20.88
CA CYS A 107 16.06 0.98 -21.63
C CYS A 107 16.44 1.14 -23.11
N ARG A 108 16.56 2.38 -23.62
CA ARG A 108 16.82 2.75 -25.04
C ARG A 108 15.78 2.26 -26.07
N THR A 109 14.71 1.61 -25.62
CA THR A 109 13.58 1.25 -26.48
C THR A 109 12.90 2.53 -26.99
N PRO A 110 12.53 2.61 -28.27
CA PRO A 110 11.77 3.73 -28.80
C PRO A 110 10.51 4.02 -27.97
N HIS A 111 10.18 5.29 -27.79
CA HIS A 111 8.91 5.68 -27.18
C HIS A 111 7.73 5.21 -28.05
N PRO A 112 6.60 4.82 -27.45
CA PRO A 112 5.40 4.50 -28.22
C PRO A 112 4.91 5.75 -28.95
N SER A 113 4.48 5.58 -30.20
CA SER A 113 3.96 6.67 -31.05
C SER A 113 2.48 6.94 -30.83
N ASP A 114 1.78 6.04 -30.15
CA ASP A 114 0.34 6.07 -29.94
C ASP A 114 -0.06 5.26 -28.69
N ASP A 115 -1.32 5.42 -28.29
CA ASP A 115 -1.89 4.74 -27.13
C ASP A 115 -1.89 3.21 -27.25
N ALA A 116 -2.14 2.69 -28.45
CA ALA A 116 -2.19 1.25 -28.70
C ALA A 116 -0.82 0.59 -28.50
N SER A 117 0.24 1.22 -28.98
CA SER A 117 1.62 0.79 -28.79
C SER A 117 2.07 0.94 -27.34
N ALA A 118 1.67 2.01 -26.66
CA ALA A 118 1.91 2.16 -25.22
C ALA A 118 1.25 1.04 -24.41
N LEU A 119 -0.03 0.75 -24.68
CA LEU A 119 -0.77 -0.32 -24.03
C LEU A 119 -0.15 -1.69 -24.32
N ALA A 120 0.26 -1.95 -25.55
CA ALA A 120 0.93 -3.20 -25.91
C ALA A 120 2.24 -3.41 -25.12
N MET A 121 3.02 -2.34 -24.88
CA MET A 121 4.22 -2.41 -24.06
C MET A 121 3.90 -2.74 -22.59
N VAL A 122 2.87 -2.09 -22.01
CA VAL A 122 2.40 -2.38 -20.65
C VAL A 122 1.92 -3.83 -20.55
N GLN A 123 1.07 -4.28 -21.47
CA GLN A 123 0.53 -5.64 -21.47
C GLN A 123 1.64 -6.70 -21.61
N LYS A 124 2.69 -6.42 -22.37
CA LYS A 124 3.86 -7.32 -22.48
C LYS A 124 4.54 -7.52 -21.12
N ARG A 125 4.59 -6.49 -20.27
CA ARG A 125 5.16 -6.54 -18.91
C ARG A 125 4.19 -7.22 -17.93
N VAL A 126 2.89 -6.94 -18.04
CA VAL A 126 1.83 -7.65 -17.28
C VAL A 126 1.89 -9.16 -17.54
N ASN A 127 2.06 -9.59 -18.79
CA ASN A 127 2.21 -11.01 -19.14
C ASN A 127 3.47 -11.67 -18.56
N ARG A 128 4.40 -10.86 -18.02
CA ARG A 128 5.60 -11.31 -17.30
C ARG A 128 5.45 -11.17 -15.77
N GLN A 129 4.23 -10.89 -15.30
CA GLN A 129 3.91 -10.66 -13.89
C GLN A 129 4.75 -9.54 -13.27
N ASP A 130 5.03 -8.49 -14.04
CA ASP A 130 5.68 -7.27 -13.53
C ASP A 130 4.66 -6.50 -12.67
N PRO A 131 4.83 -6.43 -11.34
CA PRO A 131 3.84 -5.85 -10.43
C PRO A 131 3.53 -4.39 -10.77
N GLU A 132 4.54 -3.60 -11.16
CA GLU A 132 4.30 -2.19 -11.49
C GLU A 132 3.59 -2.01 -12.83
N ALA A 133 3.79 -2.94 -13.77
CA ALA A 133 2.99 -2.95 -14.99
C ALA A 133 1.52 -3.24 -14.71
N ILE A 134 1.26 -4.15 -13.77
CA ILE A 134 -0.10 -4.51 -13.37
C ILE A 134 -0.77 -3.31 -12.68
N VAL A 135 -0.06 -2.59 -11.79
CA VAL A 135 -0.54 -1.33 -11.21
C VAL A 135 -0.87 -0.30 -12.28
N GLN A 136 0.06 -0.08 -13.21
CA GLN A 136 -0.13 0.87 -14.30
C GLN A 136 -1.32 0.50 -15.19
N LEU A 137 -1.50 -0.78 -15.52
CA LEU A 137 -2.67 -1.24 -16.26
C LEU A 137 -3.97 -1.00 -15.49
N GLY A 138 -3.99 -1.28 -14.18
CA GLY A 138 -5.11 -0.97 -13.30
C GLY A 138 -5.47 0.52 -13.35
N PHE A 139 -4.48 1.41 -13.27
CA PHE A 139 -4.67 2.86 -13.42
C PHE A 139 -5.28 3.22 -14.79
N LYS A 140 -4.86 2.58 -15.88
CA LYS A 140 -5.45 2.84 -17.21
C LYS A 140 -6.90 2.40 -17.31
N TYR A 141 -7.28 1.27 -16.70
CA TYR A 141 -8.68 0.88 -16.59
C TYR A 141 -9.47 1.81 -15.68
N PHE A 142 -8.92 2.26 -14.56
CA PHE A 142 -9.62 3.13 -13.62
C PHE A 142 -10.03 4.47 -14.25
N TYR A 143 -9.17 5.06 -15.08
CA TYR A 143 -9.42 6.35 -15.73
C TYR A 143 -9.92 6.25 -17.17
N GLY A 144 -9.94 5.06 -17.78
CA GLY A 144 -10.29 4.89 -19.19
C GLY A 144 -9.26 5.52 -20.14
N LEU A 145 -7.98 5.23 -19.91
CA LEU A 145 -6.86 5.78 -20.68
C LEU A 145 -6.29 4.75 -21.69
N LEU A 146 -5.46 5.21 -22.63
CA LEU A 146 -4.87 4.40 -23.70
C LEU A 146 -5.92 3.69 -24.58
N GLY A 147 -7.05 4.34 -24.82
CA GLY A 147 -8.18 3.78 -25.57
C GLY A 147 -8.98 2.70 -24.83
N LEU A 148 -8.70 2.46 -23.54
CA LEU A 148 -9.50 1.56 -22.71
C LEU A 148 -10.78 2.25 -22.23
N THR A 149 -11.86 1.48 -22.11
CA THR A 149 -13.07 1.95 -21.41
C THR A 149 -12.84 1.91 -19.91
N LYS A 150 -13.33 2.92 -19.17
CA LYS A 150 -13.26 2.96 -17.72
C LYS A 150 -13.90 1.70 -17.11
N ASP A 151 -13.16 0.99 -16.27
CA ASP A 151 -13.55 -0.25 -15.60
C ASP A 151 -12.88 -0.34 -14.21
N VAL A 152 -13.57 0.17 -13.19
CA VAL A 152 -13.04 0.24 -11.81
C VAL A 152 -12.91 -1.14 -11.16
N PRO A 153 -13.90 -2.06 -11.26
CA PRO A 153 -13.74 -3.42 -10.74
C PRO A 153 -12.50 -4.12 -11.30
N ARG A 154 -12.25 -4.00 -12.61
CA ARG A 154 -11.05 -4.57 -13.21
C ARG A 154 -9.76 -3.92 -12.70
N ALA A 155 -9.76 -2.61 -12.47
CA ALA A 155 -8.62 -1.93 -11.88
C ALA A 155 -8.29 -2.46 -10.47
N ILE A 156 -9.31 -2.68 -9.65
CA ILE A 156 -9.19 -3.26 -8.31
C ILE A 156 -8.63 -4.67 -8.36
N ASP A 157 -9.12 -5.52 -9.26
CA ASP A 157 -8.61 -6.89 -9.42
C ASP A 157 -7.12 -6.89 -9.78
N LEU A 158 -6.71 -6.02 -10.71
CA LEU A 158 -5.30 -5.85 -11.08
C LEU A 158 -4.47 -5.33 -9.90
N TRP A 159 -4.95 -4.35 -9.14
CA TRP A 159 -4.21 -3.86 -7.97
C TRP A 159 -4.12 -4.93 -6.87
N ALA A 160 -5.14 -5.75 -6.68
CA ALA A 160 -5.06 -6.89 -5.76
C ALA A 160 -3.97 -7.88 -6.20
N GLU A 161 -3.93 -8.25 -7.48
CA GLU A 161 -2.87 -9.10 -8.05
C GLU A 161 -1.48 -8.47 -7.87
N ALA A 162 -1.32 -7.18 -8.15
CA ALA A 162 -0.05 -6.49 -7.99
C ALA A 162 0.41 -6.44 -6.52
N ALA A 163 -0.52 -6.26 -5.57
CA ALA A 163 -0.22 -6.28 -4.14
C ALA A 163 0.25 -7.67 -3.67
N GLU A 164 -0.37 -8.74 -4.18
CA GLU A 164 0.08 -10.12 -3.94
C GLU A 164 1.47 -10.40 -4.51
N LEU A 165 1.82 -9.76 -5.63
CA LEU A 165 3.16 -9.79 -6.23
C LEU A 165 4.15 -8.82 -5.55
N GLY A 166 3.73 -8.10 -4.51
CA GLY A 166 4.59 -7.28 -3.67
C GLY A 166 4.69 -5.81 -4.08
N SER A 167 3.84 -5.30 -4.99
CA SER A 167 3.79 -3.86 -5.27
C SER A 167 3.36 -3.08 -4.03
N VAL A 168 4.13 -2.05 -3.70
CA VAL A 168 3.85 -1.12 -2.60
C VAL A 168 2.75 -0.13 -3.03
N ASP A 169 2.86 0.43 -4.24
CA ASP A 169 1.88 1.35 -4.84
C ASP A 169 0.47 0.74 -4.93
N ALA A 170 0.37 -0.57 -5.19
CA ALA A 170 -0.91 -1.26 -5.28
C ALA A 170 -1.74 -1.15 -4.00
N HIS A 171 -1.10 -1.23 -2.83
CA HIS A 171 -1.76 -1.06 -1.54
C HIS A 171 -2.34 0.35 -1.39
N PHE A 172 -1.61 1.38 -1.82
CA PHE A 172 -2.13 2.75 -1.80
C PHE A 172 -3.38 2.88 -2.68
N GLN A 173 -3.34 2.36 -3.91
CA GLN A 173 -4.48 2.48 -4.84
C GLN A 173 -5.73 1.76 -4.33
N LEU A 174 -5.57 0.55 -3.78
CA LEU A 174 -6.67 -0.18 -3.13
C LEU A 174 -7.19 0.59 -1.92
N GLY A 175 -6.27 1.10 -1.09
CA GLY A 175 -6.58 1.90 0.08
C GLY A 175 -7.45 3.10 -0.25
N ASP A 176 -6.99 3.92 -1.19
CA ASP A 176 -7.67 5.16 -1.58
C ASP A 176 -9.03 4.90 -2.21
N THR A 177 -9.11 3.91 -3.09
CA THR A 177 -10.34 3.53 -3.79
C THR A 177 -11.42 3.10 -2.80
N TYR A 178 -11.12 2.20 -1.87
CA TYR A 178 -12.09 1.77 -0.85
C TYR A 178 -12.39 2.85 0.18
N TYR A 179 -11.39 3.65 0.57
CA TYR A 179 -11.56 4.71 1.56
C TYR A 179 -12.49 5.81 1.07
N LYS A 180 -12.35 6.22 -0.20
CA LYS A 180 -13.20 7.25 -0.82
C LYS A 180 -14.49 6.70 -1.43
N GLY A 181 -14.52 5.41 -1.79
CA GLY A 181 -15.63 4.82 -2.54
C GLY A 181 -15.70 5.30 -4.00
N ASP A 182 -14.55 5.54 -4.64
CA ASP A 182 -14.54 5.97 -6.05
C ASP A 182 -14.81 4.76 -6.97
N GLY A 183 -15.99 4.74 -7.58
CA GLY A 183 -16.43 3.67 -8.47
C GLY A 183 -16.80 2.35 -7.79
N VAL A 184 -16.75 2.28 -6.45
CA VAL A 184 -17.19 1.15 -5.63
C VAL A 184 -17.87 1.63 -4.35
N GLN A 185 -18.56 0.73 -3.65
CA GLN A 185 -19.09 1.06 -2.32
C GLN A 185 -17.94 1.40 -1.36
N GLN A 186 -18.07 2.53 -0.66
CA GLN A 186 -17.10 2.95 0.35
C GLN A 186 -16.96 1.91 1.46
N ASP A 187 -15.72 1.57 1.78
CA ASP A 187 -15.32 0.65 2.84
C ASP A 187 -14.04 1.18 3.49
N LYS A 188 -14.21 2.16 4.40
CA LYS A 188 -13.09 2.79 5.11
C LYS A 188 -12.21 1.78 5.85
N PRO A 189 -12.73 0.80 6.61
CA PRO A 189 -11.89 -0.21 7.26
C PRO A 189 -11.02 -1.00 6.30
N ARG A 190 -11.55 -1.39 5.13
CA ARG A 190 -10.76 -2.06 4.10
C ARG A 190 -9.72 -1.14 3.47
N GLY A 191 -10.06 0.13 3.28
CA GLY A 191 -9.13 1.16 2.83
C GLY A 191 -7.94 1.32 3.78
N VAL A 192 -8.23 1.52 5.07
CA VAL A 192 -7.23 1.66 6.14
C VAL A 192 -6.32 0.43 6.21
N ARG A 193 -6.86 -0.79 6.12
CA ARG A 193 -6.03 -2.00 6.12
C ARG A 193 -5.00 -2.01 5.00
N ASN A 194 -5.39 -1.60 3.79
CA ASN A 194 -4.43 -1.51 2.68
C ASN A 194 -3.40 -0.40 2.92
N PHE A 195 -3.81 0.76 3.44
CA PHE A 195 -2.86 1.80 3.82
C PHE A 195 -1.87 1.32 4.90
N GLN A 196 -2.29 0.50 5.87
CA GLN A 196 -1.39 -0.08 6.87
C GLN A 196 -0.30 -0.95 6.22
N GLU A 197 -0.68 -1.83 5.30
CA GLU A 197 0.26 -2.68 4.55
C GLU A 197 1.25 -1.86 3.71
N GLY A 198 0.76 -0.87 2.95
CA GLY A 198 1.63 0.01 2.16
C GLY A 198 2.58 0.83 3.05
N ALA A 199 2.04 1.41 4.13
CA ALA A 199 2.81 2.23 5.05
C ALA A 199 3.96 1.45 5.70
N MET A 200 3.72 0.22 6.19
CA MET A 200 4.79 -0.64 6.75
C MET A 200 5.88 -0.99 5.75
N LYS A 201 5.58 -0.98 4.44
CA LYS A 201 6.53 -1.20 3.35
C LYS A 201 7.22 0.10 2.87
N GLY A 202 6.95 1.23 3.51
CA GLY A 202 7.58 2.52 3.19
C GLY A 202 6.81 3.37 2.18
N ASP A 203 5.55 3.04 1.89
CA ASP A 203 4.70 3.89 1.04
C ASP A 203 4.33 5.20 1.75
N VAL A 204 4.78 6.31 1.17
CA VAL A 204 4.65 7.63 1.79
C VAL A 204 3.19 8.11 1.76
N SER A 205 2.49 7.87 0.66
CA SER A 205 1.10 8.28 0.47
C SER A 205 0.12 7.51 1.36
N SER A 206 0.32 6.19 1.52
CA SER A 206 -0.42 5.36 2.46
C SER A 206 -0.17 5.82 3.89
N ARG A 207 1.08 6.11 4.25
CA ARG A 207 1.42 6.64 5.58
C ARG A 207 0.72 7.97 5.86
N HIS A 208 0.70 8.88 4.90
CA HIS A 208 -0.04 10.13 5.02
C HIS A 208 -1.55 9.88 5.18
N SER A 209 -2.10 8.96 4.38
CA SER A 209 -3.53 8.62 4.38
C SER A 209 -3.98 7.98 5.70
N LEU A 210 -3.10 7.23 6.38
CA LEU A 210 -3.36 6.79 7.76
C LEU A 210 -3.52 7.98 8.70
N GLY A 211 -2.67 9.00 8.60
CA GLY A 211 -2.81 10.20 9.42
C GLY A 211 -4.16 10.90 9.20
N VAL A 212 -4.61 10.99 7.94
CA VAL A 212 -5.95 11.51 7.61
C VAL A 212 -7.06 10.64 8.22
N ALA A 213 -6.95 9.32 8.09
CA ALA A 213 -7.93 8.39 8.66
C ALA A 213 -8.01 8.47 10.19
N GLU A 214 -6.87 8.70 10.87
CA GLU A 214 -6.85 8.90 12.32
C GLU A 214 -7.51 10.22 12.73
N VAL A 215 -7.35 11.30 11.94
CA VAL A 215 -8.12 12.54 12.16
C VAL A 215 -9.62 12.31 11.99
N ASP A 216 -10.04 11.59 10.95
CA ASP A 216 -11.46 11.23 10.75
C ASP A 216 -12.04 10.47 11.95
N ASN A 217 -11.21 9.73 12.68
CA ASN A 217 -11.57 8.99 13.89
C ASN A 217 -11.39 9.81 15.19
N GLY A 218 -10.88 11.05 15.12
CA GLY A 218 -10.60 11.90 16.27
C GLY A 218 -9.28 11.60 17.01
N ASN A 219 -8.42 10.74 16.45
CA ASN A 219 -7.16 10.30 17.03
C ASN A 219 -5.99 11.21 16.61
N TYR A 220 -6.05 12.51 16.97
CA TYR A 220 -5.08 13.51 16.50
C TYR A 220 -3.62 13.20 16.87
N GLU A 221 -3.37 12.65 18.06
CA GLU A 221 -2.01 12.30 18.48
C GLU A 221 -1.39 11.21 17.59
N LEU A 222 -2.19 10.21 17.19
CA LEU A 222 -1.76 9.14 16.30
C LEU A 222 -1.61 9.63 14.86
N ALA A 223 -2.49 10.54 14.42
CA ALA A 223 -2.37 11.21 13.13
C ALA A 223 -1.01 11.92 12.98
N VAL A 224 -0.62 12.71 14.01
CA VAL A 224 0.68 13.40 14.04
C VAL A 224 1.84 12.42 13.98
N GLN A 225 1.74 11.24 14.61
CA GLN A 225 2.79 10.21 14.53
C GLN A 225 2.96 9.68 13.10
N HIS A 226 1.87 9.38 12.39
CA HIS A 226 1.93 8.97 10.99
C HIS A 226 2.50 10.05 10.08
N TRP A 227 2.07 11.30 10.27
CA TRP A 227 2.58 12.41 9.49
C TRP A 227 4.05 12.71 9.78
N LEU A 228 4.54 12.52 11.02
CA LEU A 228 5.96 12.69 11.33
C LEU A 228 6.83 11.72 10.53
N ILE A 229 6.36 10.50 10.31
CA ILE A 229 7.06 9.49 9.51
C ILE A 229 7.08 9.89 8.04
N SER A 230 5.93 10.23 7.46
CA SER A 230 5.85 10.60 6.02
C SER A 230 6.49 11.96 5.71
N ALA A 231 6.43 12.94 6.61
CA ALA A 231 7.14 14.21 6.48
C ALA A 231 8.67 13.99 6.46
N LYS A 232 9.18 13.06 7.29
CA LYS A 232 10.60 12.65 7.27
C LYS A 232 11.01 12.00 5.93
N MET A 233 10.06 11.47 5.16
CA MET A 233 10.31 10.94 3.81
C MET A 233 10.16 12.00 2.70
N GLY A 234 9.96 13.27 3.08
CA GLY A 234 9.86 14.39 2.14
C GLY A 234 8.44 14.65 1.62
N TYR A 235 7.38 14.17 2.29
CA TYR A 235 6.01 14.47 1.89
C TYR A 235 5.53 15.80 2.48
N GLU A 236 5.35 16.79 1.61
CA GLU A 236 5.00 18.15 2.02
C GLU A 236 3.61 18.25 2.65
N ASP A 237 2.63 17.50 2.13
CA ASP A 237 1.26 17.51 2.68
C ASP A 237 1.22 17.03 4.13
N SER A 238 2.08 16.07 4.51
CA SER A 238 2.22 15.66 5.91
C SER A 238 2.85 16.75 6.78
N LEU A 239 3.83 17.49 6.26
CA LEU A 239 4.42 18.63 6.97
C LEU A 239 3.36 19.73 7.19
N ASN A 240 2.56 20.03 6.18
CA ASN A 240 1.48 21.00 6.26
C ASN A 240 0.39 20.54 7.25
N ALA A 241 0.01 19.26 7.22
CA ALA A 241 -0.94 18.71 8.20
C ALA A 241 -0.43 18.84 9.64
N ILE A 242 0.86 18.58 9.91
CA ILE A 242 1.45 18.77 11.25
C ILE A 242 1.46 20.25 11.65
N LYS A 243 1.72 21.15 10.70
CA LYS A 243 1.64 22.60 10.95
C LYS A 243 0.23 22.99 11.37
N ASP A 244 -0.80 22.49 10.69
CA ASP A 244 -2.19 22.77 11.03
C ASP A 244 -2.54 22.22 12.43
N MET A 245 -2.16 20.97 12.73
CA MET A 245 -2.32 20.38 14.07
C MET A 245 -1.60 21.19 15.15
N PHE A 246 -0.44 21.79 14.85
CA PHE A 246 0.28 22.64 15.80
C PHE A 246 -0.48 23.94 16.07
N MET A 247 -1.07 24.55 15.04
CA MET A 247 -1.87 25.76 15.17
C MET A 247 -3.16 25.52 15.96
N GLU A 248 -3.75 24.33 15.83
CA GLU A 248 -4.94 23.90 16.56
C GLU A 248 -4.65 23.42 18.00
N GLY A 249 -3.37 23.24 18.36
CA GLY A 249 -2.95 22.80 19.68
C GLY A 249 -2.89 21.29 19.88
N HIS A 250 -3.05 20.50 18.81
CA HIS A 250 -2.96 19.04 18.80
C HIS A 250 -1.52 18.52 18.60
N ALA A 251 -0.62 19.34 18.06
CA ALA A 251 0.80 19.03 17.97
C ALA A 251 1.65 20.00 18.82
N THR A 252 2.77 19.50 19.32
CA THR A 252 3.74 20.30 20.08
C THR A 252 4.71 21.03 19.16
N LYS A 253 5.31 22.13 19.66
CA LYS A 253 6.40 22.83 18.98
C LYS A 253 7.58 21.89 18.64
N ALA A 254 7.86 20.92 19.50
CA ALA A 254 8.93 19.96 19.30
C ALA A 254 8.63 19.01 18.13
N GLN A 255 7.39 18.53 18.01
CA GLN A 255 6.94 17.69 16.89
C GLN A 255 7.00 18.46 15.57
N TYR A 256 6.48 19.69 15.52
CA TYR A 256 6.55 20.50 14.30
C TYR A 256 7.99 20.80 13.88
N ALA A 257 8.86 21.16 14.83
CA ALA A 257 10.29 21.36 14.55
C ALA A 257 10.99 20.08 14.07
N LYS A 258 10.58 18.90 14.57
CA LYS A 258 11.09 17.60 14.09
C LYS A 258 10.63 17.34 12.65
N ALA A 259 9.37 17.62 12.33
CA ALA A 259 8.82 17.48 10.98
C ALA A 259 9.58 18.35 9.97
N LEU A 260 9.79 19.63 10.30
CA LEU A 260 10.54 20.57 9.45
C LEU A 260 11.95 20.09 9.14
N ARG A 261 12.67 19.59 10.16
CA ARG A 261 14.02 19.05 9.97
C ARG A 261 14.02 17.81 9.08
N GLY A 262 13.19 16.82 9.40
CA GLY A 262 13.13 15.57 8.63
C GLY A 262 12.74 15.80 7.18
N TYR A 263 11.76 16.69 6.94
CA TYR A 263 11.38 17.09 5.58
C TYR A 263 12.53 17.80 4.85
N GLY A 264 13.20 18.74 5.51
CA GLY A 264 14.36 19.43 4.95
C GLY A 264 15.47 18.47 4.55
N ASP A 265 15.84 17.54 5.44
CA ASP A 265 16.87 16.53 5.16
C ASP A 265 16.50 15.68 3.93
N ALA A 266 15.25 15.21 3.84
CA ALA A 266 14.77 14.44 2.69
C ALA A 266 14.78 15.26 1.38
N VAL A 267 14.37 16.53 1.42
CA VAL A 267 14.41 17.42 0.24
C VAL A 267 15.85 17.61 -0.24
N GLU A 268 16.81 17.81 0.67
CA GLU A 268 18.22 17.92 0.28
C GLU A 268 18.75 16.62 -0.35
N GLU A 269 18.39 15.45 0.18
CA GLU A 269 18.77 14.14 -0.40
C GLU A 269 18.18 13.92 -1.81
N MET A 270 17.06 14.57 -2.13
CA MET A 270 16.40 14.48 -3.43
C MET A 270 16.96 15.48 -4.46
N LYS A 271 17.86 16.40 -4.09
CA LYS A 271 18.40 17.39 -5.03
C LYS A 271 19.40 16.79 -6.01
N SER A 272 19.44 17.37 -7.20
CA SER A 272 20.41 17.05 -8.24
C SER A 272 20.52 18.25 -9.16
N HIS A 273 21.75 18.60 -9.55
CA HIS A 273 22.02 19.64 -10.54
C HIS A 273 21.17 19.47 -11.80
N GLN A 274 21.05 18.24 -12.31
CA GLN A 274 20.25 17.97 -13.51
C GLN A 274 18.75 18.22 -13.29
N ARG A 275 18.23 17.96 -12.10
CA ARG A 275 16.81 18.23 -11.76
C ARG A 275 16.56 19.73 -11.66
N GLU A 276 17.46 20.47 -11.00
CA GLU A 276 17.39 21.93 -10.91
C GLU A 276 17.46 22.59 -12.30
N GLU A 277 18.32 22.06 -13.18
CA GLU A 277 18.41 22.51 -14.56
C GLU A 277 17.11 22.22 -15.34
N ALA A 278 16.53 21.02 -15.19
CA ALA A 278 15.26 20.64 -15.79
C ALA A 278 14.12 21.58 -15.37
N THR A 279 13.99 21.84 -14.06
CA THR A 279 13.01 22.80 -13.53
C THR A 279 13.21 24.20 -14.11
N ARG A 280 14.46 24.69 -14.18
CA ARG A 280 14.77 26.02 -14.75
C ARG A 280 14.37 26.12 -16.23
N LEU A 281 14.44 25.02 -16.96
CA LEU A 281 14.10 24.96 -18.38
C LEU A 281 12.61 24.67 -18.64
N GLY A 282 11.81 24.42 -17.59
CA GLY A 282 10.39 24.07 -17.72
C GLY A 282 10.16 22.71 -18.40
N TYR A 283 11.10 21.77 -18.19
CA TYR A 283 11.03 20.40 -18.69
C TYR A 283 10.02 19.56 -17.91
#